data_AF-A0A1T2XLA2-F1
#
_entry.id   AF-A0A1T2XLA2-F1
#
_cell.length_a   1.000
_cell.length_b   1.000
_cell.length_c   1.000
_cell.angle_alpha   90.00
_cell.angle_beta   90.00
_cell.angle_gamma   90.00
#
_symmetry.space_group_name_H-M   'P 1'
#
loop_
_entity.id
_entity.type
_entity.pdbx_description
1 polymer ?
#
loop_
_entity_poly.entity_id
_entity_poly.type
_entity_poly.pdbx_seq_one_letter_code
_entity_poly.pdbx_strand_id
1 'polypeptide(L)'
;MDIDVSEKYLPVFEALASKVRIQIIHILNEKSMNIKELAEALNLSSAIMTMHIRKLEKSGIVHCEMVPSKGAARKMCSLHLDEIRIEFPTQQKKTRESHITEVSIGLYTDFEIVPTCGICTRENVIGVFDDPRYFLDPERVNAKILWFGKGFVEYKIPNYLLASEMPNELEISLELGSEAPFANSNWPSDITFFLNDVNLGTWTSPGDFAGSKGKLNPDWWFEVVNQYGLLKRLRVTEDGTFMDGLQLSDVKLKDLNLRQQQWRFRIAVLDDAEHIGGVTLFGSGFGNYNQDILFKLFYHKISSPEQRTE
;
A
#
# COMPACT_ATOMS: atom_id res chain seq x y z
N MET A 1 3.79 -4.52 -20.42
CA MET A 1 4.51 -3.57 -21.31
C MET A 1 4.69 -2.28 -20.54
N ASP A 2 5.94 -1.88 -20.31
CA ASP A 2 6.23 -0.65 -19.58
C ASP A 2 6.50 0.48 -20.59
N ILE A 3 5.78 1.59 -20.44
CA ILE A 3 5.85 2.77 -21.31
C ILE A 3 5.91 4.06 -20.50
N ASP A 4 6.42 5.12 -21.12
CA ASP A 4 6.36 6.48 -20.58
C ASP A 4 5.40 7.35 -21.43
N VAL A 5 5.21 8.62 -21.04
CA VAL A 5 4.36 9.56 -21.81
C VAL A 5 5.10 10.23 -22.98
N SER A 6 6.19 9.64 -23.50
CA SER A 6 6.87 10.18 -24.67
C SER A 6 6.06 9.95 -25.96
N GLU A 7 6.34 10.78 -26.98
CA GLU A 7 5.70 10.68 -28.30
C GLU A 7 5.90 9.30 -28.96
N LYS A 8 6.94 8.55 -28.56
CA LYS A 8 7.18 7.17 -28.99
C LYS A 8 5.97 6.25 -28.77
N TYR A 9 5.24 6.46 -27.67
CA TYR A 9 4.10 5.65 -27.28
C TYR A 9 2.74 6.25 -27.66
N LEU A 10 2.72 7.36 -28.41
CA LEU A 10 1.50 7.95 -28.93
C LEU A 10 0.61 6.94 -29.70
N PRO A 11 1.13 6.00 -30.51
CA PRO A 11 0.31 4.99 -31.15
C PRO A 11 -0.47 4.09 -30.17
N VAL A 12 0.06 3.85 -28.96
CA VAL A 12 -0.59 3.08 -27.89
C VAL A 12 -1.73 3.87 -27.28
N PHE A 13 -1.49 5.15 -26.95
CA PHE A 13 -2.53 6.04 -26.42
C PHE A 13 -3.65 6.25 -27.44
N GLU A 14 -3.29 6.49 -28.70
CA GLU A 14 -4.23 6.56 -29.81
C GLU A 14 -4.96 5.23 -30.01
N ALA A 15 -4.34 4.07 -29.76
CA ALA A 15 -4.98 2.76 -29.84
C ALA A 15 -6.12 2.61 -28.82
N LEU A 16 -5.86 3.02 -27.59
CA LEU A 16 -6.77 2.86 -26.45
C LEU A 16 -7.85 3.95 -26.35
N ALA A 17 -7.62 5.14 -26.93
CA ALA A 17 -8.60 6.24 -26.96
C ALA A 17 -9.78 5.99 -27.93
N SER A 18 -10.48 4.86 -27.80
CA SER A 18 -11.66 4.51 -28.59
C SER A 18 -12.47 3.39 -27.94
N LYS A 19 -13.76 3.68 -27.71
CA LYS A 19 -14.73 2.72 -27.14
C LYS A 19 -14.75 1.38 -27.91
N VAL A 20 -14.77 1.43 -29.23
CA VAL A 20 -14.79 0.22 -30.08
C VAL A 20 -13.54 -0.64 -29.87
N ARG A 21 -12.35 -0.03 -29.77
CA ARG A 21 -11.09 -0.77 -29.57
C ARG A 21 -10.98 -1.37 -28.17
N ILE A 22 -11.49 -0.68 -27.16
CA ILE A 22 -11.63 -1.25 -25.80
C ILE A 22 -12.55 -2.47 -25.82
N GLN A 23 -13.68 -2.42 -26.54
CA GLN A 23 -14.57 -3.58 -26.68
C GLN A 23 -13.91 -4.75 -27.42
N ILE A 24 -13.13 -4.49 -28.47
CA ILE A 24 -12.35 -5.51 -29.18
C ILE A 24 -11.39 -6.23 -28.22
N ILE A 25 -10.67 -5.48 -27.37
CA ILE A 25 -9.75 -6.05 -26.37
C ILE A 25 -10.48 -7.01 -25.42
N HIS A 26 -11.65 -6.61 -24.90
CA HIS A 26 -12.46 -7.48 -24.03
C HIS A 26 -12.92 -8.76 -24.75
N ILE A 27 -13.35 -8.66 -26.01
CA ILE A 27 -13.76 -9.84 -26.79
C ILE A 27 -12.57 -10.79 -27.03
N LEU A 28 -11.41 -10.22 -27.38
CA LEU A 28 -10.20 -10.99 -27.67
C LEU A 28 -9.54 -11.60 -26.41
N ASN A 29 -9.84 -11.07 -25.22
CA ASN A 29 -9.46 -11.67 -23.95
C ASN A 29 -10.14 -13.04 -23.73
N GLU A 30 -11.38 -13.19 -24.21
CA GLU A 30 -12.13 -14.45 -24.08
C GLU A 30 -11.72 -15.48 -25.15
N LYS A 31 -11.53 -15.02 -26.40
CA LYS A 31 -11.11 -15.89 -27.51
C LYS A 31 -10.58 -15.12 -28.71
N SER A 32 -9.67 -15.75 -29.45
CA SER A 32 -9.24 -15.26 -30.77
C SER A 32 -10.41 -15.25 -31.77
N MET A 33 -10.47 -14.20 -32.59
CA MET A 33 -11.52 -14.02 -33.60
C MET A 33 -10.96 -13.45 -34.90
N ASN A 34 -11.60 -13.76 -36.03
CA ASN A 34 -11.29 -13.13 -37.30
C ASN A 34 -12.04 -11.79 -37.46
N ILE A 35 -11.63 -10.98 -38.45
CA ILE A 35 -12.20 -9.65 -38.71
C ILE A 35 -13.72 -9.68 -38.91
N LYS A 36 -14.26 -10.71 -39.56
CA LYS A 36 -15.71 -10.80 -39.83
C LYS A 36 -16.49 -11.08 -38.55
N GLU A 37 -15.99 -11.98 -37.70
CA GLU A 37 -16.59 -12.28 -36.39
C GLU A 37 -16.60 -11.07 -35.47
N LEU A 38 -15.49 -10.33 -35.41
CA LEU A 38 -15.41 -9.09 -34.63
C LEU A 38 -16.35 -8.01 -35.15
N ALA A 39 -16.47 -7.89 -36.48
CA ALA A 39 -17.36 -6.92 -37.12
C ALA A 39 -18.83 -7.23 -36.80
N GLU A 40 -19.23 -8.50 -36.88
CA GLU A 40 -20.57 -8.96 -36.49
C GLU A 40 -20.83 -8.73 -35.00
N ALA A 41 -19.88 -9.05 -34.12
CA ALA A 41 -20.03 -8.91 -32.67
C ALA A 41 -20.25 -7.45 -32.21
N LEU A 42 -19.68 -6.47 -32.93
CA LEU A 42 -19.82 -5.04 -32.62
C LEU A 42 -20.76 -4.29 -33.57
N ASN A 43 -21.47 -5.00 -34.45
CA ASN A 43 -22.37 -4.42 -35.46
C ASN A 43 -21.70 -3.33 -36.33
N LEU A 44 -20.49 -3.64 -36.82
CA LEU A 44 -19.68 -2.77 -37.68
C LEU A 44 -19.43 -3.45 -39.03
N SER A 45 -19.05 -2.68 -40.04
CA SER A 45 -18.61 -3.26 -41.31
C SER A 45 -17.20 -3.84 -41.18
N SER A 46 -16.87 -4.90 -41.94
CA SER A 46 -15.53 -5.49 -41.96
C SER A 46 -14.44 -4.48 -42.33
N ALA A 47 -14.77 -3.49 -43.17
CA ALA A 47 -13.85 -2.40 -43.53
C ALA A 47 -13.51 -1.52 -42.31
N ILE A 48 -14.53 -1.13 -41.53
CA ILE A 48 -14.34 -0.36 -40.29
C ILE A 48 -13.56 -1.19 -39.26
N MET A 49 -13.92 -2.47 -39.09
CA MET A 49 -13.22 -3.37 -38.18
C MET A 49 -11.74 -3.53 -38.55
N THR A 50 -11.42 -3.66 -39.84
CA THR A 50 -10.03 -3.71 -40.32
C THR A 50 -9.24 -2.48 -39.91
N MET A 51 -9.84 -1.29 -39.93
CA MET A 51 -9.16 -0.07 -39.47
C MET A 51 -8.85 -0.10 -37.97
N HIS A 52 -9.80 -0.58 -37.15
CA HIS A 52 -9.59 -0.71 -35.71
C HIS A 52 -8.50 -1.72 -35.38
N ILE A 53 -8.53 -2.89 -36.01
CA ILE A 53 -7.52 -3.94 -35.81
C ILE A 53 -6.14 -3.47 -36.24
N ARG A 54 -6.00 -2.78 -37.37
CA ARG A 54 -4.70 -2.22 -37.80
C ARG A 54 -4.10 -1.25 -36.77
N LYS A 55 -4.92 -0.44 -36.10
CA LYS A 55 -4.43 0.47 -35.05
C LYS A 55 -3.98 -0.28 -33.80
N LEU A 56 -4.73 -1.30 -33.37
CA LEU A 56 -4.38 -2.16 -32.23
C LEU A 56 -3.16 -3.03 -32.50
N GLU A 57 -3.00 -3.48 -33.75
CA GLU A 57 -1.85 -4.26 -34.21
C GLU A 57 -0.59 -3.39 -34.26
N LYS A 58 -0.69 -2.16 -34.79
CA LYS A 58 0.43 -1.21 -34.81
C LYS A 58 0.91 -0.82 -33.40
N SER A 59 0.03 -0.82 -32.40
CA SER A 59 0.40 -0.56 -31.01
C SER A 59 0.89 -1.81 -30.25
N GLY A 60 0.92 -2.98 -30.89
CA GLY A 60 1.34 -4.24 -30.26
C GLY A 60 0.33 -4.81 -29.24
N ILE A 61 -0.88 -4.26 -29.15
CA ILE A 61 -1.93 -4.72 -28.22
C ILE A 61 -2.58 -6.00 -28.75
N VAL A 62 -2.81 -6.05 -30.06
CA VAL A 62 -3.38 -7.21 -30.75
C VAL A 62 -2.33 -7.80 -31.68
N HIS A 63 -2.20 -9.12 -31.67
CA HIS A 63 -1.46 -9.84 -32.68
C HIS A 63 -2.42 -10.39 -33.73
N CYS A 64 -1.98 -10.46 -34.99
CA CYS A 64 -2.75 -11.11 -36.01
C CYS A 64 -1.90 -11.99 -36.91
N GLU A 65 -2.41 -13.19 -37.19
CA GLU A 65 -1.74 -14.18 -38.02
C GLU A 65 -2.68 -14.73 -39.09
N MET A 66 -2.11 -15.26 -40.17
CA MET A 66 -2.88 -15.90 -41.24
C MET A 66 -3.03 -17.39 -40.92
N VAL A 67 -4.24 -17.81 -40.57
CA VAL A 67 -4.56 -19.20 -40.26
C VAL A 67 -5.21 -19.88 -41.48
N PRO A 68 -4.74 -21.07 -41.91
CA PRO A 68 -5.40 -21.85 -42.95
C PRO A 68 -6.83 -22.22 -42.55
N SER A 69 -7.80 -21.91 -43.40
CA SER A 69 -9.18 -22.37 -43.25
C SER A 69 -9.62 -23.04 -44.56
N LYS A 70 -10.55 -24.00 -44.50
CA LYS A 70 -11.07 -24.75 -45.66
C LYS A 70 -11.46 -23.79 -46.80
N GLY A 71 -10.58 -23.67 -47.80
CA GLY A 71 -10.76 -22.87 -49.02
C GLY A 71 -10.07 -21.49 -49.06
N ALA A 72 -9.65 -20.88 -47.94
CA ALA A 72 -8.90 -19.62 -47.93
C ALA A 72 -8.25 -19.35 -46.57
N ALA A 73 -7.07 -18.71 -46.56
CA ALA A 73 -6.44 -18.25 -45.32
C ALA A 73 -7.24 -17.09 -44.71
N ARG A 74 -7.42 -17.09 -43.38
CA ARG A 74 -8.13 -16.04 -42.63
C ARG A 74 -7.19 -15.36 -41.65
N LYS A 75 -7.27 -14.03 -41.56
CA LYS A 75 -6.53 -13.26 -40.55
C LYS A 75 -7.22 -13.43 -39.19
N MET A 76 -6.59 -14.18 -38.30
CA MET A 76 -7.02 -14.40 -36.93
C MET A 76 -6.38 -13.34 -36.03
N CYS A 77 -7.16 -12.75 -35.13
CA CYS A 77 -6.70 -11.72 -34.20
C CYS A 77 -6.75 -12.29 -32.77
N SER A 78 -5.72 -12.02 -31.97
CA SER A 78 -5.63 -12.40 -30.57
C SER A 78 -5.08 -11.25 -29.73
N LEU A 79 -5.43 -11.21 -28.44
CA LEU A 79 -4.82 -10.28 -27.49
C LEU A 79 -3.35 -10.69 -27.26
N HIS A 80 -2.44 -9.71 -27.29
CA HIS A 80 -0.99 -9.94 -27.18
C HIS A 80 -0.40 -9.37 -25.88
N LEU A 81 -1.12 -8.51 -25.16
CA LEU A 81 -0.67 -7.88 -23.92
C LEU A 81 -1.68 -8.09 -22.80
N ASP A 82 -1.17 -8.51 -21.64
CA ASP A 82 -1.97 -8.66 -20.41
C ASP A 82 -1.92 -7.39 -19.54
N GLU A 83 -0.85 -6.59 -19.63
CA GLU A 83 -0.64 -5.38 -18.81
C GLU A 83 0.11 -4.28 -19.59
N ILE A 84 -0.29 -3.02 -19.38
CA ILE A 84 0.47 -1.82 -19.76
C ILE A 84 0.66 -0.94 -18.51
N ARG A 85 1.92 -0.67 -18.13
CA ARG A 85 2.27 0.29 -17.06
C ARG A 85 2.75 1.58 -17.68
N ILE A 86 2.18 2.71 -17.25
CA ILE A 86 2.49 4.04 -17.78
C ILE A 86 3.22 4.85 -16.71
N GLU A 87 4.49 5.16 -16.98
CA GLU A 87 5.30 6.05 -16.15
C GLU A 87 5.07 7.50 -16.56
N PHE A 88 4.54 8.29 -15.64
CA PHE A 88 4.40 9.74 -15.83
C PHE A 88 5.72 10.44 -15.47
N PRO A 89 6.11 11.48 -16.22
CA PRO A 89 7.26 12.30 -15.92
C PRO A 89 6.94 12.99 -14.61
N THR A 90 7.63 12.55 -13.57
CA THR A 90 7.69 13.34 -12.37
C THR A 90 8.50 14.58 -12.75
N GLN A 91 7.93 15.78 -12.54
CA GLN A 91 8.80 16.93 -12.33
C GLN A 91 9.87 16.45 -11.34
N GLN A 92 11.13 16.84 -11.53
CA GLN A 92 12.12 16.70 -10.46
C GLN A 92 11.52 17.41 -9.24
N LYS A 93 10.72 16.68 -8.45
CA LYS A 93 10.36 17.07 -7.10
C LYS A 93 11.74 17.24 -6.52
N LYS A 94 12.11 18.47 -6.16
CA LYS A 94 13.23 18.69 -5.24
C LYS A 94 13.05 17.60 -4.19
N THR A 95 13.91 16.60 -4.22
CA THR A 95 13.78 15.44 -3.35
C THR A 95 13.87 16.06 -1.97
N ARG A 96 12.74 16.13 -1.28
CA ARG A 96 12.71 16.69 0.08
C ARG A 96 13.70 15.84 0.85
N GLU A 97 14.75 16.46 1.37
CA GLU A 97 15.74 15.75 2.15
C GLU A 97 15.01 15.11 3.33
N SER A 98 15.31 13.84 3.58
CA SER A 98 14.61 13.08 4.61
C SER A 98 15.47 11.98 5.18
N HIS A 99 15.36 11.77 6.49
CA HIS A 99 15.80 10.53 7.12
C HIS A 99 14.69 9.51 7.02
N ILE A 100 15.04 8.31 6.56
CA ILE A 100 14.11 7.18 6.42
C ILE A 100 14.59 6.08 7.35
N THR A 101 13.68 5.53 8.15
CA THR A 101 13.95 4.39 9.02
C THR A 101 12.76 3.46 8.97
N GLU A 102 12.99 2.20 8.66
CA GLU A 102 11.99 1.15 8.70
C GLU A 102 12.21 0.30 9.96
N VAL A 103 11.16 0.11 10.74
CA VAL A 103 11.20 -0.68 11.97
C VAL A 103 10.29 -1.88 11.80
N SER A 104 10.86 -3.09 11.92
CA SER A 104 10.11 -4.35 11.87
C SER A 104 9.02 -4.37 12.93
N ILE A 105 7.81 -4.81 12.58
CA ILE A 105 6.69 -4.82 13.55
C ILE A 105 6.97 -5.71 14.78
N GLY A 106 7.86 -6.70 14.65
CA GLY A 106 8.30 -7.57 15.73
C GLY A 106 9.31 -6.95 16.70
N LEU A 107 9.84 -5.77 16.40
CA LEU A 107 10.84 -5.06 17.22
C LEU A 107 10.22 -4.04 18.19
N TYR A 108 9.02 -4.32 18.69
CA TYR A 108 8.46 -3.54 19.79
C TYR A 108 9.33 -3.68 21.04
N THR A 109 9.44 -2.59 21.78
CA THR A 109 10.26 -2.49 22.99
C THR A 109 9.46 -2.51 24.28
N ASP A 110 8.16 -2.24 24.20
CA ASP A 110 7.22 -2.31 25.31
C ASP A 110 5.82 -2.68 24.78
N PHE A 111 4.99 -3.28 25.63
CA PHE A 111 3.64 -3.68 25.27
C PHE A 111 2.77 -3.94 26.51
N GLU A 112 1.47 -3.77 26.34
CA GLU A 112 0.44 -4.29 27.24
C GLU A 112 -0.64 -4.89 26.36
N ILE A 113 -0.93 -6.18 26.51
CA ILE A 113 -1.80 -6.90 25.57
C ILE A 113 -2.90 -7.63 26.32
N VAL A 114 -4.12 -7.36 25.89
CA VAL A 114 -5.32 -8.09 26.30
C VAL A 114 -5.84 -8.88 25.09
N PRO A 115 -6.12 -10.19 25.25
CA PRO A 115 -6.67 -11.02 24.18
C PRO A 115 -8.01 -10.52 23.60
N THR A 116 -8.43 -10.93 22.40
CA THR A 116 -7.73 -11.89 21.52
C THR A 116 -6.39 -11.37 21.03
N CYS A 117 -5.37 -12.22 20.90
CA CYS A 117 -4.05 -11.79 20.47
C CYS A 117 -3.22 -12.90 19.81
N GLY A 118 -2.25 -12.51 19.00
CA GLY A 118 -1.32 -13.44 18.41
C GLY A 118 -0.20 -12.75 17.65
N ILE A 119 0.82 -13.53 17.30
CA ILE A 119 2.04 -13.05 16.67
C ILE A 119 2.63 -14.17 15.82
N CYS A 120 3.02 -13.84 14.59
CA CYS A 120 3.50 -14.83 13.62
C CYS A 120 4.68 -14.31 12.81
N THR A 121 5.60 -15.21 12.49
CA THR A 121 6.63 -15.00 11.46
C THR A 121 6.01 -15.23 10.07
N ARG A 122 6.82 -15.16 9.01
CA ARG A 122 6.35 -15.53 7.65
C ARG A 122 6.23 -17.04 7.48
N GLU A 123 6.86 -17.80 8.37
CA GLU A 123 7.00 -19.25 8.26
C GLU A 123 6.04 -19.99 9.19
N ASN A 124 5.69 -19.40 10.34
CA ASN A 124 4.91 -20.07 11.38
C ASN A 124 4.25 -19.11 12.37
N VAL A 125 3.28 -19.67 13.12
CA VAL A 125 2.78 -19.07 14.36
C VAL A 125 3.86 -19.13 15.43
N ILE A 126 4.02 -18.04 16.19
CA ILE A 126 4.87 -18.01 17.38
C ILE A 126 3.99 -18.39 18.58
N GLY A 127 4.24 -19.57 19.15
CA GLY A 127 3.50 -20.04 20.31
C GLY A 127 2.05 -20.42 20.03
N VAL A 128 1.14 -19.92 20.86
CA VAL A 128 -0.31 -20.21 20.80
C VAL A 128 -1.07 -18.89 20.90
N PHE A 129 -2.19 -18.80 20.16
CA PHE A 129 -3.06 -17.62 20.21
C PHE A 129 -3.66 -17.40 21.61
N ASP A 130 -4.01 -16.15 21.87
CA ASP A 130 -4.67 -15.65 23.08
C ASP A 130 -3.85 -15.80 24.38
N ASP A 131 -2.55 -16.02 24.27
CA ASP A 131 -1.62 -15.98 25.40
C ASP A 131 -0.60 -14.83 25.22
N PRO A 132 -0.76 -13.71 25.94
CA PRO A 132 0.12 -12.54 25.83
C PRO A 132 1.60 -12.83 26.11
N ARG A 133 1.93 -13.94 26.79
CA ARG A 133 3.32 -14.29 27.11
C ARG A 133 4.16 -14.56 25.86
N TYR A 134 3.54 -14.95 24.74
CA TYR A 134 4.28 -15.16 23.49
C TYR A 134 4.76 -13.87 22.83
N PHE A 135 4.30 -12.69 23.29
CA PHE A 135 4.92 -11.41 22.94
C PHE A 135 6.28 -11.19 23.64
N LEU A 136 6.73 -12.13 24.47
CA LEU A 136 8.10 -12.18 24.99
C LEU A 136 8.93 -13.31 24.36
N ASP A 137 8.36 -14.07 23.43
CA ASP A 137 9.06 -15.17 22.78
C ASP A 137 10.27 -14.61 21.98
N PRO A 138 11.47 -15.23 22.06
CA PRO A 138 12.64 -14.77 21.30
C PRO A 138 12.41 -14.67 19.80
N GLU A 139 11.53 -15.50 19.21
CA GLU A 139 11.21 -15.45 17.78
C GLU A 139 10.44 -14.19 17.37
N ARG A 140 9.89 -13.43 18.32
CA ARG A 140 9.09 -12.21 18.06
C ARG A 140 9.81 -11.20 17.18
N VAL A 141 11.15 -11.16 17.20
CA VAL A 141 11.95 -10.27 16.36
C VAL A 141 11.74 -10.49 14.86
N ASN A 142 11.30 -11.69 14.48
CA ASN A 142 10.99 -12.10 13.10
C ASN A 142 9.50 -11.96 12.77
N ALA A 143 8.68 -11.47 13.70
CA ALA A 143 7.25 -11.36 13.48
C ALA A 143 6.92 -10.38 12.35
N LYS A 144 5.99 -10.78 11.49
CA LYS A 144 5.48 -10.02 10.34
C LYS A 144 3.96 -9.87 10.30
N ILE A 145 3.27 -10.47 11.27
CA ILE A 145 1.93 -10.04 11.66
C ILE A 145 1.79 -10.17 13.19
N LEU A 146 1.10 -9.21 13.81
CA LEU A 146 0.70 -9.29 15.21
C LEU A 146 -0.66 -8.62 15.41
N TRP A 147 -1.40 -9.08 16.42
CA TRP A 147 -2.70 -8.50 16.77
C TRP A 147 -2.98 -8.59 18.26
N PHE A 148 -3.84 -7.69 18.74
CA PHE A 148 -4.37 -7.70 20.08
C PHE A 148 -5.73 -7.00 20.17
N GLY A 149 -6.58 -7.42 21.10
CA GLY A 149 -7.93 -6.89 21.28
C GLY A 149 -7.96 -5.54 22.01
N LYS A 150 -7.03 -5.31 22.95
CA LYS A 150 -6.91 -4.07 23.71
C LYS A 150 -5.52 -3.91 24.30
N GLY A 151 -5.10 -2.67 24.57
CA GLY A 151 -3.78 -2.34 25.11
C GLY A 151 -2.91 -1.61 24.10
N PHE A 152 -1.60 -1.87 24.07
CA PHE A 152 -0.67 -1.21 23.16
C PHE A 152 0.56 -2.04 22.81
N VAL A 153 1.20 -1.63 21.71
CA VAL A 153 2.60 -1.95 21.39
C VAL A 153 3.38 -0.65 21.17
N GLU A 154 4.61 -0.59 21.65
CA GLU A 154 5.49 0.56 21.54
C GLU A 154 6.82 0.21 20.89
N TYR A 155 7.29 1.09 20.00
CA TYR A 155 8.52 0.98 19.24
C TYR A 155 9.47 2.11 19.63
N LYS A 156 10.77 1.78 19.76
CA LYS A 156 11.85 2.78 19.85
C LYS A 156 12.54 2.94 18.51
N ILE A 157 12.63 4.17 18.05
CA ILE A 157 13.22 4.52 16.75
C ILE A 157 14.45 5.39 16.99
N PRO A 158 15.63 5.04 16.44
CA PRO A 158 16.79 5.91 16.52
C PRO A 158 16.53 7.20 15.74
N ASN A 159 16.94 8.34 16.30
CA ASN A 159 16.81 9.63 15.63
C ASN A 159 18.16 10.13 15.14
N TYR A 160 18.32 10.23 13.82
CA TYR A 160 19.55 10.67 13.16
C TYR A 160 19.52 12.16 12.77
N LEU A 161 18.52 12.93 13.21
CA LEU A 161 18.38 14.34 12.91
C LEU A 161 19.60 15.16 13.39
N LEU A 162 20.34 15.75 12.46
CA LEU A 162 21.51 16.57 12.75
C LEU A 162 21.11 17.97 13.21
N ALA A 163 22.01 18.64 13.96
CA ALA A 163 21.79 20.00 14.42
C ALA A 163 21.57 21.01 13.27
N SER A 164 22.19 20.77 12.12
CA SER A 164 22.06 21.59 10.90
C SER A 164 20.78 21.29 10.10
N GLU A 165 19.96 20.35 10.53
CA GLU A 165 18.74 19.95 9.83
C GLU A 165 17.52 20.41 10.63
N MET A 166 16.62 21.13 9.99
CA MET A 166 15.39 21.60 10.60
C MET A 166 14.20 20.77 10.09
N PRO A 167 13.57 19.96 10.97
CA PRO A 167 12.46 19.10 10.57
C PRO A 167 11.24 19.94 10.19
N ASN A 168 10.54 19.53 9.12
CA ASN A 168 9.32 20.20 8.66
C ASN A 168 8.12 19.26 8.44
N GLU A 169 8.34 17.95 8.44
CA GLU A 169 7.27 16.95 8.36
C GLU A 169 7.76 15.60 8.85
N LEU A 170 6.96 14.91 9.65
CA LEU A 170 7.15 13.51 10.00
C LEU A 170 6.01 12.71 9.37
N GLU A 171 6.33 11.73 8.55
CA GLU A 171 5.39 10.77 7.98
C GLU A 171 5.67 9.37 8.55
N ILE A 172 4.63 8.71 9.04
CA ILE A 172 4.67 7.33 9.52
C ILE A 172 3.68 6.53 8.67
N SER A 173 4.18 5.51 7.98
CA SER A 173 3.42 4.67 7.07
C SER A 173 3.46 3.22 7.54
N LEU A 174 2.29 2.58 7.63
CA LEU A 174 2.13 1.20 8.08
C LEU A 174 0.79 0.63 7.60
N GLU A 175 0.72 -0.68 7.45
CA GLU A 175 -0.53 -1.39 7.16
C GLU A 175 -1.17 -1.87 8.47
N LEU A 176 -2.41 -1.45 8.74
CA LEU A 176 -3.14 -1.87 9.93
C LEU A 176 -4.65 -1.95 9.70
N GLY A 177 -5.33 -2.70 10.57
CA GLY A 177 -6.78 -2.80 10.63
C GLY A 177 -7.25 -3.14 12.04
N SER A 178 -8.56 -3.24 12.23
CA SER A 178 -9.15 -3.78 13.46
C SER A 178 -9.04 -5.30 13.50
N GLU A 179 -9.25 -5.87 14.68
CA GLU A 179 -9.12 -7.30 14.94
C GLU A 179 -10.45 -7.86 15.46
N ALA A 180 -11.11 -8.66 14.63
CA ALA A 180 -12.29 -9.40 15.04
C ALA A 180 -11.90 -10.87 15.31
N PRO A 181 -12.54 -11.53 16.29
CA PRO A 181 -12.47 -12.99 16.35
C PRO A 181 -12.89 -13.58 14.99
N PHE A 182 -12.00 -14.35 14.37
CA PHE A 182 -12.09 -14.76 12.96
C PHE A 182 -11.95 -13.58 12.00
N ALA A 183 -13.06 -13.13 11.42
CA ALA A 183 -13.09 -11.97 10.54
C ALA A 183 -14.48 -11.35 10.52
N ASN A 184 -14.54 -10.02 10.64
CA ASN A 184 -15.77 -9.26 10.50
C ASN A 184 -15.51 -7.86 9.94
N SER A 185 -15.95 -7.64 8.69
CA SER A 185 -15.74 -6.35 8.00
C SER A 185 -16.57 -5.19 8.55
N ASN A 186 -17.44 -5.45 9.54
CA ASN A 186 -18.12 -4.42 10.33
C ASN A 186 -17.73 -4.58 11.81
N TRP A 187 -16.47 -4.28 12.12
CA TRP A 187 -15.89 -4.41 13.46
C TRP A 187 -15.00 -3.20 13.77
N PRO A 188 -15.60 -2.03 14.04
CA PRO A 188 -14.83 -0.81 14.18
C PRO A 188 -13.89 -0.86 15.38
N SER A 189 -12.74 -0.19 15.26
CA SER A 189 -11.79 -0.05 16.35
C SER A 189 -11.13 1.32 16.34
N ASP A 190 -11.12 1.99 17.48
CA ASP A 190 -10.47 3.27 17.69
C ASP A 190 -9.00 3.07 18.06
N ILE A 191 -8.12 3.32 17.09
CA ILE A 191 -6.68 3.07 17.19
C ILE A 191 -5.99 4.41 17.39
N THR A 192 -5.39 4.59 18.56
CA THR A 192 -4.76 5.84 19.00
C THR A 192 -3.24 5.75 18.86
N PHE A 193 -2.65 6.81 18.32
CA PHE A 193 -1.21 6.89 18.09
C PHE A 193 -0.56 7.86 19.06
N PHE A 194 0.62 7.51 19.58
CA PHE A 194 1.42 8.41 20.39
C PHE A 194 2.84 8.49 19.86
N LEU A 195 3.46 9.66 19.97
CA LEU A 195 4.88 9.84 19.75
C LEU A 195 5.49 10.64 20.89
N ASN A 196 6.52 10.09 21.55
CA ASN A 196 7.16 10.69 22.72
C ASN A 196 6.15 11.06 23.81
N ASP A 197 5.20 10.15 24.06
CA ASP A 197 4.09 10.28 25.01
C ASP A 197 3.05 11.37 24.66
N VAL A 198 3.14 11.99 23.49
CA VAL A 198 2.14 12.92 22.97
C VAL A 198 1.10 12.16 22.14
N ASN A 199 -0.18 12.31 22.49
CA ASN A 199 -1.30 11.74 21.72
C ASN A 199 -1.43 12.46 20.37
N LEU A 200 -1.15 11.75 19.28
CA LEU A 200 -1.23 12.27 17.91
C LEU A 200 -2.67 12.30 17.37
N GLY A 201 -3.56 11.52 17.98
CA GLY A 201 -4.96 11.37 17.58
C GLY A 201 -5.35 9.91 17.37
N THR A 202 -6.65 9.73 17.14
CA THR A 202 -7.29 8.42 17.03
C THR A 202 -7.88 8.25 15.64
N TRP A 203 -7.60 7.12 15.00
CA TRP A 203 -8.23 6.71 13.75
C TRP A 203 -9.13 5.50 14.00
N THR A 204 -10.38 5.59 13.58
CA THR A 204 -11.32 4.47 13.63
C THR A 204 -11.14 3.60 12.38
N SER A 205 -10.65 2.39 12.56
CA SER A 205 -10.72 1.33 11.54
C SER A 205 -12.18 0.96 11.29
N PRO A 206 -12.64 0.81 10.03
CA PRO A 206 -14.04 0.46 9.75
C PRO A 206 -14.36 -1.02 10.03
N GLY A 207 -13.37 -1.91 9.98
CA GLY A 207 -13.58 -3.34 10.16
C GLY A 207 -12.37 -4.21 9.83
N ASP A 208 -12.54 -5.50 10.10
CA ASP A 208 -11.57 -6.55 9.83
C ASP A 208 -11.79 -7.10 8.41
N PHE A 209 -10.77 -6.97 7.56
CA PHE A 209 -10.89 -7.27 6.13
C PHE A 209 -10.53 -8.73 5.84
N ALA A 210 -11.56 -9.52 5.53
CA ALA A 210 -11.42 -10.88 5.01
C ALA A 210 -12.29 -11.10 3.76
N GLY A 211 -12.20 -12.31 3.19
CA GLY A 211 -12.95 -12.69 1.97
C GLY A 211 -12.13 -12.64 0.67
N SER A 212 -10.95 -12.02 0.68
CA SER A 212 -9.94 -12.16 -0.37
C SER A 212 -8.56 -12.34 0.27
N LYS A 213 -7.77 -13.30 -0.22
CA LYS A 213 -6.41 -13.55 0.29
C LYS A 213 -5.56 -12.29 0.15
N GLY A 214 -4.84 -11.92 1.21
CA GLY A 214 -3.86 -10.83 1.17
C GLY A 214 -2.77 -11.16 0.15
N LYS A 215 -2.34 -10.16 -0.63
CA LYS A 215 -1.42 -10.37 -1.77
C LYS A 215 -0.10 -11.02 -1.38
N LEU A 216 0.35 -10.78 -0.15
CA LEU A 216 1.65 -11.20 0.35
C LEU A 216 1.56 -12.34 1.37
N ASN A 217 0.34 -12.70 1.80
CA ASN A 217 0.15 -13.69 2.86
C ASN A 217 0.80 -15.03 2.50
N PRO A 218 1.55 -15.65 3.43
CA PRO A 218 2.10 -16.99 3.25
C PRO A 218 1.01 -18.03 2.96
N ASP A 219 1.37 -19.12 2.29
CA ASP A 219 0.41 -20.16 1.91
C ASP A 219 -0.21 -20.92 3.08
N TRP A 220 0.47 -20.96 4.23
CA TRP A 220 -0.05 -21.58 5.45
C TRP A 220 -1.05 -20.67 6.20
N TRP A 221 -1.15 -19.38 5.84
CA TRP A 221 -2.00 -18.43 6.55
C TRP A 221 -3.47 -18.83 6.44
N PHE A 222 -4.18 -18.78 7.57
CA PHE A 222 -5.56 -19.24 7.63
C PHE A 222 -6.49 -18.33 6.82
N GLU A 223 -7.34 -18.88 5.96
CA GLU A 223 -8.26 -18.07 5.15
C GLU A 223 -9.40 -17.44 5.95
N VAL A 224 -9.69 -18.01 7.13
CA VAL A 224 -10.80 -17.61 8.01
C VAL A 224 -10.48 -16.44 8.94
N VAL A 225 -9.23 -15.97 8.94
CA VAL A 225 -8.79 -14.82 9.75
C VAL A 225 -8.51 -13.60 8.88
N ASN A 226 -8.30 -12.44 9.53
CA ASN A 226 -7.92 -11.19 8.87
C ASN A 226 -6.80 -11.41 7.82
N GLN A 227 -7.02 -10.90 6.61
CA GLN A 227 -6.12 -11.09 5.49
C GLN A 227 -5.24 -9.87 5.20
N TYR A 228 -5.70 -8.66 5.50
CA TYR A 228 -4.98 -7.43 5.18
C TYR A 228 -5.53 -6.22 5.93
N GLY A 229 -4.72 -5.18 6.01
CA GLY A 229 -5.12 -3.89 6.57
C GLY A 229 -5.31 -2.82 5.49
N LEU A 230 -5.45 -1.59 5.96
CA LEU A 230 -5.33 -0.41 5.14
C LEU A 230 -3.94 0.17 5.32
N LEU A 231 -3.27 0.53 4.22
CA LEU A 231 -2.05 1.33 4.31
C LEU A 231 -2.44 2.74 4.77
N LYS A 232 -1.98 3.10 5.96
CA LYS A 232 -2.26 4.40 6.59
C LYS A 232 -1.01 5.25 6.60
N ARG A 233 -1.18 6.56 6.36
CA ARG A 233 -0.10 7.55 6.45
C ARG A 233 -0.46 8.61 7.48
N LEU A 234 0.17 8.51 8.64
CA LEU A 234 0.10 9.48 9.70
C LEU A 234 1.16 10.56 9.46
N ARG A 235 0.75 11.79 9.18
CA ARG A 235 1.62 12.94 8.93
C ARG A 235 1.47 13.96 10.03
N VAL A 236 2.59 14.37 10.63
CA VAL A 236 2.66 15.50 11.56
C VAL A 236 3.42 16.64 10.89
N THR A 237 2.83 17.83 10.88
CA THR A 237 3.38 19.04 10.24
C THR A 237 3.41 20.22 11.22
N GLU A 238 3.74 21.41 10.74
CA GLU A 238 3.59 22.66 11.50
C GLU A 238 2.12 23.07 11.69
N ASP A 239 1.21 22.48 10.90
CA ASP A 239 -0.21 22.83 10.89
C ASP A 239 -1.04 21.89 11.78
N GLY A 240 -0.66 20.63 11.90
CA GLY A 240 -1.37 19.65 12.73
C GLY A 240 -0.94 18.21 12.42
N THR A 241 -1.75 17.26 12.87
CA THR A 241 -1.58 15.83 12.60
C THR A 241 -2.72 15.33 11.72
N PHE A 242 -2.38 14.54 10.70
CA PHE A 242 -3.29 14.09 9.65
C PHE A 242 -3.14 12.60 9.38
N MET A 243 -4.25 11.92 9.09
CA MET A 243 -4.29 10.57 8.57
C MET A 243 -4.81 10.60 7.13
N ASP A 244 -3.97 10.22 6.17
CA ASP A 244 -4.30 10.25 4.74
C ASP A 244 -4.88 11.59 4.25
N GLY A 245 -4.42 12.69 4.85
CA GLY A 245 -4.83 14.06 4.51
C GLY A 245 -6.03 14.58 5.30
N LEU A 246 -6.71 13.75 6.09
CA LEU A 246 -7.76 14.18 7.02
C LEU A 246 -7.14 14.53 8.37
N GLN A 247 -7.50 15.67 8.94
CA GLN A 247 -6.93 16.11 10.22
C GLN A 247 -7.42 15.18 11.35
N LEU A 248 -6.48 14.64 12.13
CA LEU A 248 -6.75 13.86 13.33
C LEU A 248 -6.68 14.71 14.61
N SER A 249 -5.74 15.64 14.68
CA SER A 249 -5.56 16.52 15.85
C SER A 249 -4.80 17.80 15.49
N ASP A 250 -4.76 18.73 16.44
CA ASP A 250 -3.99 19.97 16.35
C ASP A 250 -2.53 19.82 16.79
N VAL A 251 -2.08 18.60 17.11
CA VAL A 251 -0.68 18.33 17.51
C VAL A 251 0.26 18.58 16.34
N LYS A 252 1.32 19.34 16.60
CA LYS A 252 2.29 19.82 15.60
C LYS A 252 3.68 19.29 15.90
N LEU A 253 4.58 19.38 14.92
CA LEU A 253 5.97 18.93 15.05
C LEU A 253 6.70 19.52 16.27
N LYS A 254 6.43 20.78 16.60
CA LYS A 254 7.04 21.46 17.74
C LYS A 254 6.67 20.83 19.10
N ASP A 255 5.55 20.13 19.17
CA ASP A 255 5.03 19.52 20.40
C ASP A 255 5.71 18.17 20.68
N LEU A 256 6.35 17.58 19.68
CA LEU A 256 6.86 16.20 19.70
C LEU A 256 8.29 16.05 20.22
N ASN A 257 8.98 17.14 20.53
CA ASN A 257 10.37 17.15 20.98
C ASN A 257 11.29 16.24 20.11
N LEU A 258 11.26 16.47 18.79
CA LEU A 258 11.94 15.64 17.79
C LEU A 258 13.48 15.68 17.83
N ARG A 259 14.08 16.39 18.78
CA ARG A 259 15.54 16.46 18.96
C ARG A 259 16.08 15.41 19.94
N GLN A 260 15.21 14.61 20.56
CA GLN A 260 15.65 13.49 21.40
C GLN A 260 16.43 12.44 20.60
N GLN A 261 17.35 11.72 21.23
CA GLN A 261 18.20 10.70 20.57
C GLN A 261 17.42 9.53 19.99
N GLN A 262 16.22 9.28 20.51
CA GLN A 262 15.30 8.25 20.07
C GLN A 262 13.87 8.74 20.23
N TRP A 263 12.95 8.18 19.46
CA TRP A 263 11.52 8.40 19.63
C TRP A 263 10.83 7.15 20.17
N ARG A 264 9.74 7.34 20.91
CA ARG A 264 8.82 6.27 21.31
C ARG A 264 7.54 6.42 20.50
N PHE A 265 7.26 5.49 19.58
CA PHE A 265 6.01 5.45 18.83
C PHE A 265 5.13 4.34 19.37
N ARG A 266 3.91 4.67 19.79
CA ARG A 266 2.96 3.73 20.37
C ARG A 266 1.69 3.67 19.54
N ILE A 267 1.19 2.46 19.33
CA ILE A 267 -0.10 2.16 18.72
C ILE A 267 -0.95 1.49 19.80
N ALA A 268 -2.11 2.05 20.11
CA ALA A 268 -2.93 1.62 21.24
C ALA A 268 -4.41 1.55 20.91
N VAL A 269 -5.09 0.60 21.54
CA VAL A 269 -6.55 0.56 21.68
C VAL A 269 -6.83 0.81 23.17
N LEU A 270 -7.32 2.01 23.47
CA LEU A 270 -7.46 2.52 24.84
C LEU A 270 -8.69 1.91 25.54
N ASP A 271 -8.64 1.86 26.87
CA ASP A 271 -9.73 1.35 27.71
C ASP A 271 -11.02 2.20 27.62
N ASP A 272 -10.88 3.48 27.30
CA ASP A 272 -11.95 4.48 27.23
C ASP A 272 -12.35 4.84 25.79
N ALA A 273 -11.84 4.10 24.79
CA ALA A 273 -12.28 4.22 23.41
C ALA A 273 -13.77 3.87 23.23
N GLU A 274 -14.44 4.53 22.29
CA GLU A 274 -15.83 4.23 21.93
C GLU A 274 -15.93 2.85 21.29
N HIS A 275 -14.98 2.52 20.43
CA HIS A 275 -14.89 1.23 19.74
C HIS A 275 -13.62 0.46 20.15
N ILE A 276 -13.76 -0.53 21.02
CA ILE A 276 -12.67 -1.44 21.42
C ILE A 276 -12.70 -2.68 20.53
N GLY A 277 -12.23 -2.53 19.29
CA GLY A 277 -12.25 -3.59 18.26
C GLY A 277 -10.87 -4.16 17.94
N GLY A 278 -9.87 -3.98 18.82
CA GLY A 278 -8.51 -4.45 18.62
C GLY A 278 -7.75 -3.82 17.46
N VAL A 279 -6.53 -4.29 17.24
CA VAL A 279 -5.68 -3.85 16.14
C VAL A 279 -4.81 -4.99 15.65
N THR A 280 -4.66 -5.06 14.32
CA THR A 280 -3.77 -5.98 13.62
C THR A 280 -2.77 -5.16 12.80
N LEU A 281 -1.49 -5.44 13.00
CA LEU A 281 -0.39 -4.82 12.27
C LEU A 281 0.19 -5.82 11.28
N PHE A 282 0.32 -5.38 10.02
CA PHE A 282 0.90 -6.16 8.94
C PHE A 282 2.28 -5.61 8.60
N GLY A 283 3.28 -6.49 8.63
CA GLY A 283 4.65 -6.20 8.23
C GLY A 283 5.00 -6.81 6.88
N SER A 284 6.25 -6.64 6.46
CA SER A 284 6.72 -7.17 5.18
C SER A 284 6.50 -8.68 5.05
N GLY A 285 5.83 -9.09 3.96
CA GLY A 285 5.46 -10.48 3.72
C GLY A 285 4.11 -10.92 4.30
N PHE A 286 3.30 -9.99 4.80
CA PHE A 286 1.88 -10.17 5.12
C PHE A 286 1.06 -9.00 4.56
N GLY A 287 -0.25 -9.19 4.47
CA GLY A 287 -1.19 -8.17 4.00
C GLY A 287 -1.02 -7.86 2.52
N ASN A 288 -1.14 -6.57 2.19
CA ASN A 288 -1.10 -6.08 0.82
C ASN A 288 0.12 -5.19 0.51
N TYR A 289 0.88 -4.79 1.53
CA TYR A 289 1.98 -3.85 1.39
C TYR A 289 3.27 -4.43 1.98
N ASN A 290 4.29 -4.55 1.13
CA ASN A 290 5.56 -5.18 1.53
C ASN A 290 6.48 -4.19 2.26
N GLN A 291 6.03 -3.68 3.40
CA GLN A 291 6.78 -2.81 4.31
C GLN A 291 6.39 -3.11 5.76
N ASP A 292 7.28 -2.84 6.70
CA ASP A 292 6.94 -2.73 8.11
C ASP A 292 6.51 -1.29 8.45
N ILE A 293 6.89 -0.76 9.61
CA ILE A 293 6.57 0.62 10.00
C ILE A 293 7.65 1.54 9.44
N LEU A 294 7.28 2.37 8.46
CA LEU A 294 8.18 3.29 7.79
C LEU A 294 8.06 4.68 8.39
N PHE A 295 9.15 5.19 8.94
CA PHE A 295 9.29 6.54 9.45
C PHE A 295 10.08 7.38 8.44
N LYS A 296 9.54 8.54 8.10
CA LYS A 296 10.17 9.50 7.20
C LYS A 296 10.12 10.89 7.77
N LEU A 297 11.27 11.37 8.25
CA LEU A 297 11.41 12.73 8.75
C LEU A 297 12.01 13.61 7.67
N PHE A 298 11.17 14.48 7.10
CA PHE A 298 11.61 15.49 6.14
C PHE A 298 12.19 16.69 6.87
N TYR A 299 13.25 17.24 6.30
CA TYR A 299 13.94 18.40 6.83
C TYR A 299 14.41 19.34 5.73
N HIS A 300 14.88 20.51 6.14
CA HIS A 300 15.70 21.39 5.32
C HIS A 300 16.98 21.73 6.06
N LYS A 301 18.07 21.90 5.33
CA LYS A 301 19.34 22.34 5.92
C LYS A 301 19.25 23.82 6.30
N ILE A 302 19.73 24.11 7.51
CA ILE A 302 19.97 25.47 7.98
C ILE A 302 21.22 25.94 7.25
N SER A 303 21.07 26.92 6.35
CA SER A 303 22.22 27.59 5.72
C SER A 303 23.06 28.28 6.79
N SER A 304 24.35 27.97 6.87
CA SER A 304 25.29 28.71 7.71
C SER A 304 25.23 30.21 7.33
N PRO A 305 25.21 31.16 8.28
CA PRO A 305 25.29 32.60 7.97
C PRO A 305 26.59 33.07 7.31
N GLU A 306 27.54 32.18 7.00
CA GLU A 306 28.90 32.53 6.57
C GLU A 306 29.15 32.18 5.10
N GLN A 307 28.38 32.76 4.16
CA GLN A 307 28.82 32.97 2.76
C GLN A 307 28.20 34.25 2.16
N ARG A 308 28.18 35.33 2.94
CA ARG A 308 27.91 36.70 2.43
C ARG A 308 28.98 37.66 2.94
N THR A 309 30.22 37.42 2.56
CA THR A 309 31.30 38.43 2.49
C THR A 309 32.51 37.76 1.86
N GLU A 310 32.70 38.00 0.56
CA GLU A 310 33.88 38.62 -0.05
C GLU A 310 33.61 38.88 -1.54
#